data_AF-A0A2V5ZY15-F1
#
_entry.id   AF-A0A2V5ZY15-F1
#
_cell.length_a   1.000
_cell.length_b   1.000
_cell.length_c   1.000
_cell.angle_alpha   90.00
_cell.angle_beta   90.00
_cell.angle_gamma   90.00
#
_symmetry.space_group_name_H-M   'P 1'
#
loop_
_entity.id
_entity.type
_entity.pdbx_description
1 polymer ?
#
loop_
_entity_poly.entity_id
_entity_poly.type
_entity_poly.pdbx_seq_one_letter_code
_entity_poly.pdbx_strand_id
1 'polypeptide(L)'
;AVMGAAQASDTVFSILAKARERGDKKASPEELEELRAKVKQSYEEQTDIRYGAARGWVDAIIQPDETRDVLIRLLGFVSRPMPKAHFHTGVIQT
;
A
#
# COMPACT_ATOMS: atom_id res chain seq x y z
N ALA A 1 0.00 0.52 1.22
CA ALA A 1 0.81 -0.52 0.55
C ALA A 1 0.24 -1.90 0.86
N VAL A 2 0.40 -2.88 -0.03
CA VAL A 2 -0.14 -4.25 0.15
C VAL A 2 0.72 -5.07 1.13
N MET A 3 2.02 -4.79 1.21
CA MET A 3 2.99 -5.39 2.14
C MET A 3 4.01 -4.32 2.57
N GLY A 4 4.86 -4.63 3.56
CA GLY A 4 5.98 -3.76 3.92
C GLY A 4 6.96 -3.56 2.76
N ALA A 5 7.45 -2.33 2.57
CA ALA A 5 8.27 -1.95 1.42
C ALA A 5 9.49 -2.87 1.21
N ALA A 6 10.22 -3.16 2.29
CA ALA A 6 11.39 -4.05 2.26
C ALA A 6 11.02 -5.47 1.79
N GLN A 7 10.03 -6.08 2.42
CA GLN A 7 9.59 -7.46 2.11
C GLN A 7 9.13 -7.60 0.65
N ALA A 8 8.34 -6.63 0.17
CA ALA A 8 7.87 -6.64 -1.21
C ALA A 8 9.01 -6.44 -2.20
N SER A 9 9.92 -5.50 -1.92
CA SER A 9 11.07 -5.21 -2.79
C SER A 9 12.02 -6.41 -2.93
N ASP A 10 12.31 -7.12 -1.83
CA ASP A 10 13.19 -8.30 -1.85
C ASP A 10 12.54 -9.47 -2.61
N THR A 11 11.22 -9.65 -2.47
CA THR A 11 10.48 -10.70 -3.20
C THR A 11 10.46 -10.42 -4.70
N VAL A 12 10.17 -9.19 -5.10
CA VAL A 12 10.16 -8.76 -6.51
C VAL A 12 11.56 -8.84 -7.11
N PHE A 13 12.58 -8.38 -6.39
CA PHE A 13 13.97 -8.53 -6.80
C PHE A 13 14.33 -10.00 -7.03
N SER A 14 14.00 -10.89 -6.08
CA SER A 14 14.30 -12.32 -6.18
C SER A 14 13.66 -12.97 -7.41
N ILE A 15 12.43 -12.57 -7.77
CA ILE A 15 11.75 -13.06 -8.98
C ILE A 15 12.48 -12.57 -10.24
N LEU A 16 12.81 -11.27 -10.30
CA LEU A 16 13.45 -10.67 -11.47
C LEU A 16 14.88 -11.19 -11.68
N ALA A 17 15.65 -11.40 -10.60
CA ALA A 17 16.98 -12.00 -10.65
C ALA A 17 16.92 -13.42 -11.23
N LYS A 18 16.02 -14.28 -10.70
CA LYS A 18 15.79 -15.64 -11.23
C LYS A 18 15.28 -15.66 -12.68
N ALA A 19 14.53 -14.64 -13.10
CA ALA A 19 14.11 -14.52 -14.49
C ALA A 19 15.28 -14.20 -15.42
N ARG A 20 16.22 -13.35 -15.00
CA ARG A 20 17.43 -13.02 -15.77
C ARG A 20 18.46 -14.14 -15.82
N GLU A 21 18.62 -14.91 -14.74
CA GLU A 21 19.49 -16.09 -14.74
C GLU A 21 19.06 -17.19 -15.72
N ARG A 22 17.75 -17.28 -16.01
CA ARG A 22 17.19 -18.24 -16.97
C ARG A 22 17.26 -17.77 -18.43
N GLY A 23 17.60 -16.51 -18.67
CA GLY A 23 17.76 -15.97 -20.03
C GLY A 23 19.16 -16.17 -20.60
N ASP A 24 19.32 -15.95 -21.90
CA ASP A 24 20.60 -16.13 -22.60
C ASP A 24 21.71 -15.16 -22.16
N LYS A 25 21.36 -14.10 -21.42
CA LYS A 25 22.30 -13.12 -20.86
C LYS A 25 22.18 -13.09 -19.34
N LYS A 26 23.19 -13.64 -18.66
CA LYS A 26 23.34 -13.49 -17.21
C LYS A 26 23.61 -12.02 -16.88
N ALA A 27 22.87 -11.50 -15.92
CA ALA A 27 23.08 -10.16 -15.43
C ALA A 27 24.43 -10.06 -14.69
N SER A 28 25.13 -8.95 -14.86
CA SER A 28 26.33 -8.68 -14.06
C SER A 28 25.94 -8.36 -12.60
N PRO A 29 26.89 -8.45 -11.64
CA PRO A 29 26.65 -8.02 -10.27
C PRO A 29 26.19 -6.55 -10.19
N GLU A 30 26.74 -5.67 -11.03
CA GLU A 30 26.34 -4.26 -11.10
C GLU A 30 24.89 -4.10 -11.58
N GLU A 31 24.49 -4.81 -12.64
CA GLU A 31 23.12 -4.76 -13.16
C GLU A 31 22.09 -5.27 -12.14
N LEU A 32 22.46 -6.26 -11.32
CA LEU A 32 21.61 -6.77 -10.24
C LEU A 32 21.43 -5.76 -9.12
N GLU A 33 22.48 -5.04 -8.73
CA GLU A 33 22.33 -4.01 -7.69
C GLU A 33 21.57 -2.78 -8.18
N GLU A 34 21.76 -2.37 -9.44
CA GLU A 34 20.91 -1.33 -10.05
C GLU A 34 19.44 -1.72 -10.05
N LEU A 35 19.13 -2.98 -10.38
CA LEU A 35 17.77 -3.51 -10.36
C LEU A 35 17.19 -3.50 -8.95
N ARG A 36 17.98 -3.93 -7.95
CA ARG A 36 17.58 -3.94 -6.54
C ARG A 36 17.27 -2.53 -6.05
N ALA A 37 18.15 -1.57 -6.31
CA ALA A 37 17.98 -0.17 -5.95
C ALA A 37 16.71 0.42 -6.59
N LYS A 38 16.48 0.15 -7.88
CA LYS A 38 15.29 0.61 -8.61
C LYS A 38 13.99 0.05 -8.03
N VAL A 39 13.96 -1.26 -7.74
CA VAL A 39 12.78 -1.90 -7.14
C VAL A 39 12.49 -1.32 -5.77
N LYS A 40 13.52 -1.16 -4.93
CA LYS A 40 13.39 -0.56 -3.60
C LYS A 40 12.83 0.86 -3.68
N GLN A 41 13.42 1.71 -4.52
CA GLN A 41 12.97 3.09 -4.70
C GLN A 41 11.51 3.18 -5.15
N SER A 42 11.12 2.37 -6.15
CA SER A 42 9.73 2.34 -6.63
C SER A 42 8.75 1.94 -5.53
N TYR A 43 9.14 1.02 -4.65
CA TYR A 43 8.29 0.62 -3.53
C TYR A 43 8.24 1.70 -2.45
N GLU A 44 9.37 2.31 -2.10
CA GLU A 44 9.42 3.42 -1.15
C GLU A 44 8.48 4.56 -1.57
N GLU A 45 8.55 4.99 -2.82
CA GLU A 45 7.64 6.01 -3.38
C GLU A 45 6.17 5.61 -3.27
N GLN A 46 5.83 4.37 -3.61
CA GLN A 46 4.44 3.88 -3.55
C GLN A 46 3.95 3.66 -2.12
N THR A 47 4.85 3.47 -1.16
CA THR A 47 4.51 3.33 0.26
C THR A 47 4.33 4.66 0.99
N ASP A 48 4.79 5.77 0.39
CA ASP A 48 4.56 7.10 0.90
C ASP A 48 3.05 7.43 0.91
N ILE A 49 2.53 7.89 2.04
CA ILE A 49 1.12 8.23 2.17
C ILE A 49 0.70 9.36 1.22
N ARG A 50 1.61 10.26 0.85
CA ARG A 50 1.38 11.35 -0.11
C ARG A 50 1.10 10.82 -1.51
N TYR A 51 1.73 9.70 -1.88
CA TYR A 51 1.44 9.02 -3.15
C TYR A 51 -0.01 8.54 -3.21
N GLY A 52 -0.52 7.99 -2.11
CA GLY A 52 -1.91 7.56 -1.97
C GLY A 52 -2.90 8.72 -1.89
N ALA A 53 -2.57 9.77 -1.14
CA ALA A 53 -3.41 10.96 -1.02
C ALA A 53 -3.60 11.67 -2.38
N ALA A 54 -2.55 11.79 -3.19
CA ALA A 54 -2.64 12.36 -4.55
C ALA A 54 -3.54 11.54 -5.50
N ARG A 55 -3.89 10.29 -5.14
CA ARG A 55 -4.75 9.39 -5.90
C ARG A 55 -6.14 9.23 -5.28
N GLY A 56 -6.44 9.96 -4.21
CA GLY A 56 -7.73 9.88 -3.51
C GLY A 56 -7.94 8.57 -2.75
N TRP A 57 -6.86 7.86 -2.38
CA TRP A 57 -6.98 6.66 -1.52
C TRP A 57 -7.36 7.01 -0.08
N VAL A 58 -7.11 8.25 0.32
CA VAL A 58 -7.49 8.83 1.61
C VAL A 58 -8.04 10.22 1.38
N ASP A 59 -8.98 10.64 2.22
CA ASP A 59 -9.60 11.97 2.11
C ASP A 59 -8.67 13.10 2.62
N ALA A 60 -7.82 12.81 3.62
CA ALA A 60 -6.90 13.79 4.19
C ALA A 60 -5.69 13.12 4.89
N ILE A 61 -4.58 13.84 4.95
CA ILE A 61 -3.46 13.60 5.86
C ILE A 61 -3.56 14.67 6.96
N ILE A 62 -3.66 14.26 8.21
CA ILE A 62 -3.87 15.15 9.37
C ILE A 62 -2.73 15.02 10.38
N GLN A 63 -2.56 16.01 11.26
CA GLN A 63 -1.65 15.85 12.39
C GLN A 63 -2.21 14.83 13.39
N PRO A 64 -1.37 13.99 14.02
CA PRO A 64 -1.85 12.97 14.94
C PRO A 64 -2.70 13.51 16.11
N ASP A 65 -2.36 14.68 16.64
CA ASP A 65 -3.07 15.34 17.75
C ASP A 65 -4.46 15.89 17.35
N GLU A 66 -4.67 16.21 16.07
CA GLU A 66 -5.96 16.68 15.54
C GLU A 66 -6.98 15.54 15.37
N THR A 67 -6.54 14.27 15.46
CA THR A 67 -7.37 13.08 15.20
C THR A 67 -8.69 13.10 15.97
N ARG A 68 -8.66 13.51 17.25
CA ARG A 68 -9.86 13.54 18.10
C ARG A 68 -10.91 14.51 17.57
N ASP A 69 -10.50 15.73 17.23
CA ASP A 69 -11.40 16.79 16.81
C ASP A 69 -11.99 16.51 15.43
N VAL A 70 -11.17 15.95 14.52
CA VAL A 70 -11.62 15.48 13.20
C VAL A 70 -12.70 14.40 13.36
N LEU A 71 -12.48 13.39 14.21
CA LEU A 71 -13.44 12.31 14.43
C LEU A 71 -14.76 12.82 15.04
N ILE A 72 -14.71 13.72 16.02
CA ILE A 72 -15.92 14.33 16.63
C ILE A 72 -16.74 15.04 15.56
N ARG A 73 -16.09 15.83 14.70
CA ARG A 73 -16.76 16.56 13.62
C ARG A 73 -17.40 15.59 12.61
N LEU A 74 -16.67 14.55 12.19
CA LEU A 74 -17.18 13.56 11.25
C LEU A 74 -18.36 12.77 11.81
N LEU A 75 -18.32 12.41 13.10
CA LEU A 75 -19.44 11.76 13.80
C LEU A 75 -20.71 12.61 13.75
N GLY A 76 -20.59 13.93 13.90
CA GLY A 76 -21.70 14.86 13.73
C GLY A 76 -22.35 14.79 12.34
N PHE A 77 -21.56 14.56 11.28
CA PHE A 77 -22.08 14.45 9.91
C PHE A 77 -22.71 13.09 9.60
N VAL A 78 -22.21 12.00 10.20
CA VAL A 78 -22.70 10.64 9.94
C VAL A 78 -23.79 10.19 10.91
N SER A 79 -24.11 10.99 11.93
CA SER A 79 -25.21 10.75 12.87
C SER A 79 -26.57 10.90 12.18
N ARG A 80 -26.96 9.86 11.45
CA ARG A 80 -28.25 9.73 10.76
C ARG A 80 -29.10 8.68 11.47
N PRO A 81 -30.44 8.76 11.39
CA PRO A 81 -31.31 7.70 11.88
C PRO A 81 -30.91 6.34 11.32
N MET A 82 -30.94 5.31 12.16
CA MET A 82 -30.60 3.94 11.76
C MET A 82 -31.38 3.54 10.50
N PRO A 83 -30.70 3.09 9.43
CA PRO A 83 -31.40 2.62 8.24
C PRO A 83 -32.30 1.44 8.60
N LYS A 84 -33.52 1.41 8.05
CA LYS A 84 -34.49 0.32 8.22
C LYS A 84 -34.12 -0.91 7.37
N ALA A 85 -32.84 -1.27 7.33
CA ALA A 85 -32.31 -2.37 6.54
C ALA A 85 -31.75 -3.46 7.46
N HIS A 86 -31.92 -4.71 7.05
CA HIS A 86 -31.29 -5.84 7.73
C HIS A 86 -29.82 -5.94 7.33
N PHE A 87 -28.94 -6.18 8.30
CA PHE A 87 -27.53 -6.45 8.05
C PHE A 87 -27.36 -7.90 7.58
N HIS A 88 -26.95 -8.08 6.33
CA HIS A 88 -26.73 -9.40 5.74
C HIS A 88 -25.23 -9.66 5.65
N THR A 89 -24.75 -10.72 6.31
CA THR A 89 -23.32 -11.08 6.36
C THR A 89 -22.84 -11.86 5.14
N GLY A 90 -23.74 -12.32 4.27
CA GLY A 90 -23.42 -13.31 3.25
C GLY A 90 -23.12 -14.69 3.86
N VAL A 91 -22.33 -15.50 3.16
CA VAL A 91 -21.90 -16.83 3.62
C VAL A 91 -20.61 -16.70 4.43
N ILE A 92 -20.60 -17.25 5.64
CA ILE A 92 -19.40 -17.35 6.47
C ILE A 92 -18.85 -18.77 6.29
N GLN A 93 -17.65 -18.88 5.71
CA GLN A 93 -16.93 -20.14 5.63
C GLN A 93 -16.17 -20.34 6.95
N THR A 94 -16.60 -21.33 7.74
CA THR A 94 -15.97 -21.75 9.01
C THR A 94 -15.16 -23.01 8.84
#